data_AF-A0A154NYG8-F1
#
_entry.id   AF-A0A154NYG8-F1
#
_cell.length_a   1.000
_cell.length_b   1.000
_cell.length_c   1.000
_cell.angle_alpha   90.00
_cell.angle_beta   90.00
_cell.angle_gamma   90.00
#
_symmetry.space_group_name_H-M   'P 1'
#
loop_
_entity.id
_entity.type
_entity.pdbx_description
1 polymer ?
#
loop_
_entity_poly.entity_id
_entity_poly.type
_entity_poly.pdbx_seq_one_letter_code
_entity_poly.pdbx_strand_id
1 'polypeptide(L)'
;MFRSKRIEVYRGFRDGKWTTKDKLDQYRGILKLYDREKKLRLQDAAKLKKRISWQLGSFREDVKKYHQLVSGSKDRAHNLLQDRKDLRLKCRGQRTEHIYTIIYEDNHQKRRQLDKLRYEKRRKLKRCFELQLEHAELFDSYAREREVPWTQDLTQQRLVARYQQSIAKQNAARAINITYTSMLEILREDAVHYEALLDLLKQDRRSQCEVILAATIMGQLAVEESDDIAGKCKEITRKVWNNMKERERSLAFIRGQVEDLWSYAQSLIRTESETMFTMEVRRASIASNGSLEKQIKSLEGVFDKVKESLLVRSYRELLSRLEEQMKQRTRLLEQFNRNVKERDSLSSQKNEALSTLTEIEHTIVAGVEEYKTDKRTLLEQIVMQKQRQLEHKNLRKVRGELLMDIRAALQNMVAMLVCVRRGTIRTPKKQTDKRPTKDGKDDTEELEAVLPIMEKIETEGLALLSTVSRKVGALFGMSNFEFDEDRDDRAKDLYQTYVSDYNSRLKYKDEGVEPTGLIVEHEAIDSSILTRADIKFRSRQAVEAYVRLE
;
A
#
# COMPACT_ATOMS: atom_id res chain seq x y z
N MET A 1 25.64 -27.93 -30.57
CA MET A 1 25.15 -26.55 -30.74
C MET A 1 24.02 -26.21 -29.74
N PHE A 2 24.17 -26.55 -28.45
CA PHE A 2 23.11 -26.38 -27.44
C PHE A 2 23.69 -25.97 -26.07
N ARG A 3 23.81 -24.66 -25.77
CA ARG A 3 24.12 -24.17 -24.41
C ARG A 3 23.41 -22.88 -23.97
N SER A 4 22.92 -22.03 -24.88
CA SER A 4 22.36 -20.72 -24.48
C SER A 4 20.93 -20.73 -23.92
N LYS A 5 20.08 -21.73 -24.25
CA LYS A 5 18.64 -21.73 -23.90
C LYS A 5 18.27 -22.13 -22.46
N ARG A 6 19.21 -22.49 -21.58
CA ARG A 6 18.90 -22.95 -20.20
C ARG A 6 19.20 -21.95 -19.08
N ILE A 7 19.72 -20.76 -19.38
CA ILE A 7 20.16 -19.79 -18.36
C ILE A 7 19.09 -18.72 -18.06
N GLU A 8 18.10 -18.53 -18.96
CA GLU A 8 17.09 -17.47 -18.82
C GLU A 8 16.10 -17.70 -17.65
N VAL A 9 15.87 -18.95 -17.24
CA VAL A 9 14.96 -19.30 -16.12
C VAL A 9 15.43 -18.72 -14.78
N TYR A 10 16.74 -18.52 -14.58
CA TYR A 10 17.31 -18.05 -13.31
C TYR A 10 17.20 -16.54 -13.05
N ARG A 11 16.57 -15.76 -13.94
CA ARG A 11 16.48 -14.29 -13.83
C ARG A 11 15.09 -13.77 -13.42
N GLY A 12 14.08 -14.63 -13.25
CA GLY A 12 12.69 -14.23 -12.98
C GLY A 12 12.38 -13.69 -11.58
N PHE A 13 12.92 -14.32 -10.51
CA PHE A 13 12.39 -14.15 -9.14
C PHE A 13 13.30 -13.40 -8.15
N ARG A 14 14.05 -12.40 -8.62
CA ARG A 14 14.55 -11.35 -7.71
C ARG A 14 13.49 -10.27 -7.53
N ASP A 15 12.55 -10.48 -6.60
CA ASP A 15 11.72 -9.37 -6.11
C ASP A 15 12.63 -8.36 -5.40
N GLY A 16 12.90 -7.24 -6.05
CA GLY A 16 13.89 -6.24 -5.65
C GLY A 16 13.55 -5.49 -4.35
N LYS A 17 12.49 -5.88 -3.64
CA LYS A 17 11.96 -5.23 -2.44
C LYS A 17 12.60 -5.73 -1.13
N TRP A 18 13.18 -6.94 -1.10
CA TRP A 18 13.67 -7.56 0.14
C TRP A 18 14.96 -8.38 -0.05
N THR A 19 16.10 -7.70 -0.02
CA THR A 19 17.42 -8.35 -0.03
C THR A 19 17.74 -8.99 1.34
N THR A 20 18.64 -9.97 1.37
CA THR A 20 19.14 -10.57 2.62
C THR A 20 19.85 -9.56 3.53
N LYS A 21 20.41 -8.48 2.98
CA LYS A 21 20.97 -7.35 3.73
C LYS A 21 19.88 -6.58 4.50
N ASP A 22 18.75 -6.28 3.86
CA ASP A 22 17.65 -5.50 4.47
C ASP A 22 17.08 -6.22 5.70
N LYS A 23 17.00 -7.56 5.65
CA LYS A 23 16.59 -8.40 6.79
C LYS A 23 17.54 -8.22 7.99
N LEU A 24 18.85 -8.18 7.78
CA LEU A 24 19.85 -7.98 8.85
C LEU A 24 19.80 -6.56 9.44
N ASP A 25 19.57 -5.54 8.61
CA ASP A 25 19.48 -4.16 9.08
C ASP A 25 18.20 -3.90 9.89
N GLN A 26 17.08 -4.56 9.55
CA GLN A 26 15.87 -4.54 10.39
C GLN A 26 16.09 -5.15 11.78
N TYR A 27 16.77 -6.31 11.88
CA TYR A 27 17.12 -6.89 13.19
C TYR A 27 18.03 -5.98 14.02
N ARG A 28 18.99 -5.29 13.39
CA ARG A 28 19.82 -4.26 14.05
C ARG A 28 19.01 -3.06 14.52
N GLY A 29 17.95 -2.69 13.81
CA GLY A 29 17.00 -1.66 14.23
C GLY A 29 16.24 -2.02 15.51
N ILE A 30 15.74 -3.25 15.60
CA ILE A 30 14.98 -3.75 16.76
C ILE A 30 15.84 -3.74 18.04
N LEU A 31 17.09 -4.21 17.96
CA LEU A 31 18.02 -4.20 19.10
C LEU A 31 18.26 -2.77 19.65
N LYS A 32 18.45 -1.78 18.77
CA LYS A 32 18.63 -0.37 19.17
C LYS A 32 17.40 0.22 19.88
N LEU A 33 16.19 -0.22 19.51
CA LEU A 33 14.95 0.21 20.17
C LEU A 33 14.85 -0.35 21.59
N TYR A 34 15.19 -1.63 21.77
CA TYR A 34 15.19 -2.29 23.09
C TYR A 34 16.15 -1.61 24.09
N ASP A 35 17.37 -1.29 23.64
CA ASP A 35 18.35 -0.56 24.46
C ASP A 35 17.88 0.85 24.86
N ARG A 36 17.13 1.52 23.98
CA ARG A 36 16.54 2.84 24.25
C ARG A 36 15.42 2.74 25.31
N GLU A 37 14.57 1.73 25.21
CA GLU A 37 13.49 1.51 26.18
C GLU A 37 14.05 1.20 27.59
N LYS A 38 15.08 0.35 27.67
CA LYS A 38 15.76 0.03 28.93
C LYS A 38 16.32 1.28 29.64
N LYS A 39 16.87 2.24 28.88
CA LYS A 39 17.36 3.52 29.42
C LYS A 39 16.24 4.42 29.94
N LEU A 40 15.09 4.47 29.26
CA LEU A 40 13.92 5.26 29.70
C LEU A 40 13.37 4.75 31.03
N ARG A 41 13.16 3.44 31.17
CA ARG A 41 12.63 2.83 32.42
C ARG A 41 13.50 3.15 33.65
N LEU A 42 14.82 3.21 33.49
CA LEU A 42 15.76 3.60 34.56
C LEU A 42 15.62 5.08 34.96
N GLN A 43 15.39 5.99 34.01
CA GLN A 43 15.21 7.42 34.30
C GLN A 43 13.92 7.69 35.07
N ASP A 44 12.83 6.99 34.76
CA ASP A 44 11.55 7.22 35.43
C ASP A 44 11.54 6.68 36.88
N ALA A 45 12.21 5.56 37.14
CA ALA A 45 12.46 5.08 38.50
C ALA A 45 13.23 6.10 39.35
N ALA A 46 14.24 6.77 38.78
CA ALA A 46 15.00 7.82 39.46
C ALA A 46 14.17 9.08 39.78
N LYS A 47 13.25 9.47 38.88
CA LYS A 47 12.31 10.59 39.12
C LYS A 47 11.34 10.27 40.27
N LEU A 48 10.82 9.03 40.32
CA LEU A 48 9.89 8.59 41.37
C LEU A 48 10.54 8.68 42.77
N LYS A 49 11.77 8.17 42.91
CA LYS A 49 12.52 8.20 44.18
C LYS A 49 12.70 9.63 44.72
N LYS A 50 12.99 10.60 43.84
CA LYS A 50 13.14 12.02 44.23
C LYS A 50 11.83 12.62 44.74
N ARG A 51 10.68 12.32 44.10
CA ARG A 51 9.37 12.88 44.52
C ARG A 51 9.00 12.47 45.95
N ILE A 52 9.25 11.21 46.32
CA ILE A 52 8.96 10.66 47.65
C ILE A 52 9.82 11.33 48.74
N SER A 53 11.11 11.59 48.47
CA SER A 53 11.98 12.25 49.47
C SER A 53 11.58 13.69 49.79
N TRP A 54 10.99 14.43 48.84
CA TRP A 54 10.47 15.78 49.11
C TRP A 54 9.25 15.76 50.04
N GLN A 55 8.34 14.80 49.84
CA GLN A 55 7.12 14.68 50.64
C GLN A 55 7.40 14.29 52.11
N LEU A 56 8.44 13.50 52.38
CA LEU A 56 8.87 13.22 53.76
C LEU A 56 9.40 14.46 54.49
N GLY A 57 9.93 15.45 53.77
CA GLY A 57 10.48 16.68 54.34
C GLY A 57 9.38 17.55 54.97
N SER A 58 8.30 17.82 54.23
CA SER A 58 7.22 18.71 54.69
C SER A 58 6.52 18.20 55.95
N PHE A 59 6.21 16.90 56.03
CA PHE A 59 5.55 16.33 57.21
C PHE A 59 6.39 16.45 58.50
N ARG A 60 7.73 16.55 58.39
CA ARG A 60 8.62 16.73 59.54
C ARG A 60 8.57 18.14 60.14
N GLU A 61 8.16 19.14 59.36
CA GLU A 61 8.09 20.53 59.80
C GLU A 61 6.78 20.81 60.55
N ASP A 62 5.67 20.25 60.10
CA ASP A 62 4.37 20.49 60.72
C ASP A 62 4.26 19.87 62.13
N VAL A 63 4.84 18.68 62.34
CA VAL A 63 4.94 18.04 63.67
C VAL A 63 5.62 18.96 64.71
N LYS A 64 6.60 19.78 64.31
CA LYS A 64 7.28 20.73 65.22
C LYS A 64 6.39 21.88 65.64
N LYS A 65 5.52 22.38 64.74
CA LYS A 65 4.63 23.52 65.01
C LYS A 65 3.57 23.15 66.07
N TYR A 66 3.05 21.91 66.03
CA TYR A 66 2.05 21.44 67.00
C TYR A 66 2.58 21.32 68.44
N HIS A 67 3.88 21.06 68.65
CA HIS A 67 4.48 21.00 69.99
C HIS A 67 4.55 22.37 70.69
N GLN A 68 4.64 23.47 69.95
CA GLN A 68 4.85 24.81 70.52
C GLN A 68 3.58 25.45 71.12
N LEU A 69 2.40 24.95 70.79
CA LEU A 69 1.10 25.52 71.21
C LEU A 69 0.62 25.02 72.59
N VAL A 70 1.30 24.06 73.20
CA VAL A 70 0.80 23.31 74.37
C VAL A 70 1.27 23.87 75.72
N SER A 71 2.25 24.78 75.76
CA SER A 71 3.00 25.13 76.99
C SER A 71 2.91 26.61 77.42
N GLY A 72 1.92 27.00 78.24
CA GLY A 72 1.97 28.28 78.98
C GLY A 72 0.69 28.74 79.69
N SER A 73 0.76 29.14 80.98
CA SER A 73 -0.40 29.64 81.74
C SER A 73 -0.06 30.55 82.96
N LYS A 74 -1.12 31.18 83.51
CA LYS A 74 -1.35 31.67 84.90
C LYS A 74 -1.16 33.14 85.34
N ASP A 75 -0.11 33.89 85.00
CA ASP A 75 0.12 35.24 85.61
C ASP A 75 -0.70 36.41 85.03
N ARG A 76 -2.02 36.22 84.85
CA ARG A 76 -2.87 37.18 84.13
C ARG A 76 -3.82 38.01 85.00
N ALA A 77 -4.12 37.62 86.25
CA ALA A 77 -5.25 38.20 87.00
C ALA A 77 -5.20 39.73 87.21
N HIS A 78 -4.04 40.31 87.52
CA HIS A 78 -3.89 41.77 87.65
C HIS A 78 -3.70 42.47 86.30
N ASN A 79 -2.96 41.87 85.37
CA ASN A 79 -2.80 42.38 84.00
C ASN A 79 -4.14 42.42 83.23
N LEU A 80 -5.09 41.51 83.55
CA LEU A 80 -6.42 41.41 82.93
C LEU A 80 -7.39 42.56 83.28
N LEU A 81 -7.14 43.31 84.35
CA LEU A 81 -8.01 44.40 84.81
C LEU A 81 -7.47 45.79 84.49
N GLN A 82 -6.27 45.88 83.90
CA GLN A 82 -5.62 47.14 83.56
C GLN A 82 -6.40 47.96 82.50
N ASP A 83 -7.00 47.27 81.53
CA ASP A 83 -7.70 47.86 80.38
C ASP A 83 -9.11 48.40 80.70
N ARG A 84 -9.77 47.87 81.73
CA ARG A 84 -11.21 48.14 81.98
C ARG A 84 -11.43 49.30 82.93
N LYS A 85 -11.25 50.52 82.39
CA LYS A 85 -11.40 51.82 83.09
C LYS A 85 -12.67 51.92 83.95
N ASP A 86 -13.80 51.48 83.42
CA ASP A 86 -15.14 51.54 84.04
C ASP A 86 -15.29 50.59 85.24
N LEU A 87 -14.74 49.37 85.18
CA LEU A 87 -14.68 48.48 86.36
C LEU A 87 -13.69 49.00 87.40
N ARG A 88 -12.54 49.53 86.96
CA ARG A 88 -11.52 50.14 87.84
C ARG A 88 -12.07 51.34 88.63
N LEU A 89 -12.98 52.12 88.05
CA LEU A 89 -13.69 53.22 88.72
C LEU A 89 -14.70 52.71 89.75
N LYS A 90 -15.53 51.72 89.40
CA LYS A 90 -16.53 51.13 90.32
C LYS A 90 -15.91 50.42 91.54
N CYS A 91 -14.71 49.84 91.37
CA CYS A 91 -14.07 49.00 92.39
C CYS A 91 -13.03 49.75 93.27
N ARG A 92 -12.87 51.07 93.10
CA ARG A 92 -11.83 51.84 93.78
C ARG A 92 -12.17 52.07 95.25
N GLY A 93 -11.31 51.61 96.16
CA GLY A 93 -11.46 51.81 97.61
C GLY A 93 -12.30 50.75 98.34
N GLN A 94 -12.73 49.69 97.66
CA GLN A 94 -13.47 48.59 98.28
C GLN A 94 -12.57 47.39 98.60
N ARG A 95 -12.99 46.56 99.57
CA ARG A 95 -12.33 45.29 99.90
C ARG A 95 -12.55 44.27 98.77
N THR A 96 -11.63 43.31 98.61
CA THR A 96 -11.67 42.28 97.55
C THR A 96 -13.00 41.53 97.45
N GLU A 97 -13.69 41.31 98.57
CA GLU A 97 -15.02 40.68 98.64
C GLU A 97 -16.13 41.55 98.03
N HIS A 98 -16.09 42.87 98.24
CA HIS A 98 -17.04 43.81 97.64
C HIS A 98 -16.71 44.11 96.17
N ILE A 99 -15.41 44.14 95.84
CA ILE A 99 -14.96 44.14 94.44
C ILE A 99 -15.50 42.88 93.73
N TYR A 100 -15.47 41.73 94.39
CA TYR A 100 -16.05 40.49 93.87
C TYR A 100 -17.56 40.60 93.66
N THR A 101 -18.35 41.14 94.60
CA THR A 101 -19.81 41.28 94.40
C THR A 101 -20.17 42.28 93.30
N ILE A 102 -19.52 43.45 93.21
CA ILE A 102 -19.75 44.42 92.12
C ILE A 102 -19.36 43.83 90.77
N ILE A 103 -18.20 43.14 90.69
CA ILE A 103 -17.80 42.43 89.48
C ILE A 103 -18.80 41.31 89.16
N TYR A 104 -19.31 40.59 90.16
CA TYR A 104 -20.27 39.50 89.98
C TYR A 104 -21.62 40.00 89.44
N GLU A 105 -22.15 41.12 89.94
CA GLU A 105 -23.38 41.74 89.45
C GLU A 105 -23.23 42.32 88.04
N ASP A 106 -22.17 43.08 87.79
CA ASP A 106 -21.85 43.65 86.45
C ASP A 106 -21.60 42.52 85.43
N ASN A 107 -20.92 41.44 85.85
CA ASN A 107 -20.73 40.23 85.05
C ASN A 107 -22.06 39.50 84.83
N HIS A 108 -22.93 39.36 85.83
CA HIS A 108 -24.24 38.70 85.70
C HIS A 108 -25.18 39.48 84.75
N GLN A 109 -25.21 40.81 84.82
CA GLN A 109 -25.95 41.65 83.86
C GLN A 109 -25.37 41.50 82.44
N LYS A 110 -24.05 41.63 82.28
CA LYS A 110 -23.37 41.43 81.00
C LYS A 110 -23.53 40.00 80.46
N ARG A 111 -23.60 38.99 81.34
CA ARG A 111 -23.86 37.58 81.00
C ARG A 111 -25.26 37.39 80.48
N ARG A 112 -26.29 37.98 81.10
CA ARG A 112 -27.67 37.97 80.54
C ARG A 112 -27.75 38.61 79.15
N GLN A 113 -27.12 39.78 78.96
CA GLN A 113 -27.06 40.44 77.64
C GLN A 113 -26.28 39.59 76.62
N LEU A 114 -25.15 39.01 77.02
CA LEU A 114 -24.30 38.18 76.20
C LEU A 114 -24.96 36.83 75.85
N ASP A 115 -25.78 36.27 76.74
CA ASP A 115 -26.56 35.05 76.46
C ASP A 115 -27.73 35.33 75.51
N LYS A 116 -28.37 36.53 75.58
CA LYS A 116 -29.31 37.00 74.54
C LYS A 116 -28.60 37.14 73.18
N LEU A 117 -27.45 37.81 73.13
CA LEU A 117 -26.65 37.94 71.91
C LEU A 117 -26.12 36.59 71.38
N ARG A 118 -25.78 35.64 72.26
CA ARG A 118 -25.42 34.26 71.88
C ARG A 118 -26.61 33.52 71.28
N TYR A 119 -27.82 33.69 71.82
CA TYR A 119 -29.04 33.11 71.26
C TYR A 119 -29.31 33.67 69.86
N GLU A 120 -29.30 35.00 69.69
CA GLU A 120 -29.46 35.66 68.39
C GLU A 120 -28.36 35.24 67.40
N LYS A 121 -27.09 35.17 67.84
CA LYS A 121 -25.98 34.67 67.02
C LYS A 121 -26.19 33.21 66.62
N ARG A 122 -26.60 32.33 67.54
CA ARG A 122 -26.90 30.91 67.23
C ARG A 122 -28.06 30.79 66.24
N ARG A 123 -29.12 31.59 66.39
CA ARG A 123 -30.27 31.63 65.46
C ARG A 123 -29.84 32.08 64.07
N LYS A 124 -29.08 33.18 63.95
CA LYS A 124 -28.53 33.67 62.67
C LYS A 124 -27.53 32.68 62.06
N LEU A 125 -26.71 32.01 62.89
CA LEU A 125 -25.75 31.00 62.43
C LEU A 125 -26.46 29.76 61.89
N LYS A 126 -27.51 29.25 62.56
CA LYS A 126 -28.38 28.19 62.02
C LYS A 126 -28.94 28.59 60.66
N ARG A 127 -29.54 29.79 60.54
CA ARG A 127 -30.07 30.28 59.27
C ARG A 127 -29.00 30.44 58.19
N CYS A 128 -27.77 30.81 58.56
CA CYS A 128 -26.65 30.88 57.64
C CYS A 128 -26.19 29.48 57.16
N PHE A 129 -26.22 28.47 58.03
CA PHE A 129 -25.94 27.08 57.64
C PHE A 129 -27.06 26.50 56.78
N GLU A 130 -28.33 26.77 57.08
CA GLU A 130 -29.47 26.43 56.22
C GLU A 130 -29.27 27.01 54.80
N LEU A 131 -29.01 28.32 54.68
CA LEU A 131 -28.75 28.98 53.40
C LEU A 131 -27.49 28.48 52.68
N GLN A 132 -26.43 28.09 53.41
CA GLN A 132 -25.23 27.50 52.82
C GLN A 132 -25.49 26.08 52.30
N LEU A 133 -26.36 25.33 52.97
CA LEU A 133 -26.76 23.98 52.57
C LEU A 133 -27.69 24.04 51.36
N GLU A 134 -28.70 24.92 51.38
CA GLU A 134 -29.55 25.27 50.22
C GLU A 134 -28.69 25.70 49.01
N HIS A 135 -27.69 26.57 49.20
CA HIS A 135 -26.76 26.98 48.14
C HIS A 135 -25.90 25.82 47.63
N ALA A 136 -25.43 24.93 48.52
CA ALA A 136 -24.64 23.77 48.12
C ALA A 136 -25.48 22.77 47.31
N GLU A 137 -26.72 22.50 47.73
CA GLU A 137 -27.67 21.64 47.00
C GLU A 137 -28.01 22.19 45.60
N LEU A 138 -28.26 23.49 45.49
CA LEU A 138 -28.49 24.17 44.19
C LEU A 138 -27.25 24.18 43.29
N PHE A 139 -26.06 24.32 43.87
CA PHE A 139 -24.81 24.25 43.11
C PHE A 139 -24.55 22.82 42.61
N ASP A 140 -24.81 21.82 43.45
CA ASP A 140 -24.72 20.40 43.10
C ASP A 140 -25.72 19.99 42.02
N SER A 141 -26.97 20.47 42.06
CA SER A 141 -27.96 20.18 41.02
C SER A 141 -27.55 20.81 39.69
N TYR A 142 -27.13 22.08 39.71
CA TYR A 142 -26.66 22.79 38.52
C TYR A 142 -25.38 22.16 37.92
N ALA A 143 -24.45 21.70 38.76
CA ALA A 143 -23.26 20.99 38.32
C ALA A 143 -23.61 19.66 37.63
N ARG A 144 -24.51 18.87 38.23
CA ARG A 144 -24.99 17.60 37.63
C ARG A 144 -25.65 17.85 36.27
N GLU A 145 -26.56 18.82 36.17
CA GLU A 145 -27.24 19.17 34.91
C GLU A 145 -26.26 19.58 33.81
N ARG A 146 -25.15 20.26 34.16
CA ARG A 146 -24.15 20.74 33.21
C ARG A 146 -23.10 19.69 32.80
N GLU A 147 -22.81 18.71 33.66
CA GLU A 147 -21.75 17.71 33.45
C GLU A 147 -22.20 16.40 32.77
N VAL A 148 -23.51 16.08 32.82
CA VAL A 148 -24.06 14.85 32.22
C VAL A 148 -23.72 14.69 30.73
N PRO A 149 -23.82 15.72 29.85
CA PRO A 149 -23.49 15.55 28.43
C PRO A 149 -21.99 15.30 28.19
N TRP A 150 -21.13 16.14 28.80
CA TRP A 150 -19.71 16.19 28.48
C TRP A 150 -18.91 14.98 29.01
N THR A 151 -19.31 14.41 30.14
CA THR A 151 -18.59 13.27 30.73
C THR A 151 -18.87 11.97 29.99
N GLN A 152 -20.10 11.76 29.53
CA GLN A 152 -20.47 10.60 28.71
C GLN A 152 -19.73 10.64 27.37
N ASP A 153 -19.78 11.78 26.66
CA ASP A 153 -19.08 11.97 25.38
C ASP A 153 -17.58 11.67 25.47
N LEU A 154 -16.90 12.08 26.53
CA LEU A 154 -15.46 11.87 26.68
C LEU A 154 -15.11 10.37 26.91
N THR A 155 -16.01 9.61 27.55
CA THR A 155 -15.86 8.15 27.67
C THR A 155 -16.17 7.44 26.34
N GLN A 156 -17.21 7.88 25.61
CA GLN A 156 -17.55 7.35 24.29
C GLN A 156 -16.43 7.62 23.28
N GLN A 157 -15.88 8.84 23.23
CA GLN A 157 -14.72 9.18 22.39
C GLN A 157 -13.49 8.32 22.71
N ARG A 158 -13.21 8.03 24.00
CA ARG A 158 -12.14 7.10 24.39
C ARG A 158 -12.42 5.66 23.94
N LEU A 159 -13.66 5.20 24.00
CA LEU A 159 -14.07 3.88 23.50
C LEU A 159 -13.95 3.80 21.97
N VAL A 160 -14.43 4.81 21.24
CA VAL A 160 -14.29 4.92 19.78
C VAL A 160 -12.82 4.96 19.37
N ALA A 161 -11.97 5.73 20.04
CA ALA A 161 -10.54 5.78 19.76
C ALA A 161 -9.84 4.43 20.02
N ARG A 162 -10.20 3.73 21.11
CA ARG A 162 -9.71 2.36 21.39
C ARG A 162 -10.18 1.35 20.34
N TYR A 163 -11.43 1.46 19.91
CA TYR A 163 -12.03 0.61 18.89
C TYR A 163 -11.35 0.82 17.52
N GLN A 164 -11.17 2.07 17.09
CA GLN A 164 -10.39 2.43 15.90
C GLN A 164 -8.95 1.92 15.99
N GLN A 165 -8.30 2.03 17.16
CA GLN A 165 -6.98 1.47 17.38
C GLN A 165 -6.96 -0.07 17.29
N SER A 166 -8.00 -0.77 17.75
CA SER A 166 -8.12 -2.23 17.59
C SER A 166 -8.36 -2.63 16.13
N ILE A 167 -9.19 -1.90 15.38
CA ILE A 167 -9.37 -2.11 13.94
C ILE A 167 -8.05 -1.91 13.20
N ALA A 168 -7.32 -0.83 13.48
CA ALA A 168 -6.03 -0.56 12.86
C ALA A 168 -5.01 -1.69 13.15
N LYS A 169 -4.97 -2.21 14.39
CA LYS A 169 -4.17 -3.39 14.74
C LYS A 169 -4.62 -4.66 14.02
N GLN A 170 -5.93 -4.90 13.91
CA GLN A 170 -6.47 -6.07 13.21
C GLN A 170 -6.18 -6.02 11.71
N ASN A 171 -6.30 -4.84 11.08
CA ASN A 171 -5.99 -4.64 9.67
C ASN A 171 -4.48 -4.79 9.42
N ALA A 172 -3.63 -4.26 10.29
CA ALA A 172 -2.18 -4.47 10.23
C ALA A 172 -1.83 -5.96 10.40
N ALA A 173 -2.43 -6.66 11.36
CA ALA A 173 -2.23 -8.10 11.56
C ALA A 173 -2.72 -8.93 10.36
N ARG A 174 -3.84 -8.54 9.73
CA ARG A 174 -4.36 -9.17 8.51
C ARG A 174 -3.41 -8.95 7.33
N ALA A 175 -2.90 -7.74 7.14
CA ALA A 175 -1.92 -7.44 6.10
C ALA A 175 -0.61 -8.22 6.31
N ILE A 176 -0.11 -8.30 7.55
CA ILE A 176 1.05 -9.10 7.92
C ILE A 176 0.80 -10.59 7.63
N ASN A 177 -0.38 -11.12 7.98
CA ASN A 177 -0.73 -12.51 7.71
C ASN A 177 -0.78 -12.79 6.20
N ILE A 178 -1.39 -11.92 5.40
CA ILE A 178 -1.40 -12.01 3.93
C ILE A 178 0.03 -12.01 3.37
N THR A 179 0.93 -11.15 3.87
CA THR A 179 2.33 -11.16 3.42
C THR A 179 3.05 -12.45 3.82
N TYR A 180 2.76 -13.03 4.99
CA TYR A 180 3.34 -14.31 5.40
C TYR A 180 2.78 -15.50 4.60
N THR A 181 1.48 -15.52 4.26
CA THR A 181 0.92 -16.57 3.40
C THR A 181 1.53 -16.52 2.01
N SER A 182 1.67 -15.34 1.40
CA SER A 182 2.36 -15.20 0.11
C SER A 182 3.84 -15.57 0.18
N MET A 183 4.56 -15.27 1.27
CA MET A 183 5.93 -15.77 1.46
C MET A 183 5.99 -17.29 1.58
N LEU A 184 5.02 -17.93 2.25
CA LEU A 184 4.93 -19.39 2.36
C LEU A 184 4.55 -20.06 1.04
N GLU A 185 3.71 -19.42 0.22
CA GLU A 185 3.36 -19.88 -1.12
C GLU A 185 4.60 -19.86 -2.03
N ILE A 186 5.33 -18.73 -2.10
CA ILE A 186 6.58 -18.62 -2.86
C ILE A 186 7.60 -19.68 -2.40
N LEU A 187 7.77 -19.87 -1.08
CA LEU A 187 8.70 -20.89 -0.56
C LEU A 187 8.29 -22.34 -0.89
N ARG A 188 7.00 -22.61 -1.09
CA ARG A 188 6.50 -23.92 -1.55
C ARG A 188 6.74 -24.12 -3.04
N GLU A 189 6.50 -23.09 -3.86
CA GLU A 189 6.79 -23.12 -5.29
C GLU A 189 8.29 -23.30 -5.54
N ASP A 190 9.14 -22.52 -4.86
CA ASP A 190 10.60 -22.67 -4.88
C ASP A 190 11.03 -24.09 -4.50
N ALA A 191 10.45 -24.69 -3.44
CA ALA A 191 10.78 -26.05 -3.01
C ALA A 191 10.47 -27.09 -4.12
N VAL A 192 9.28 -27.03 -4.73
CA VAL A 192 8.88 -27.91 -5.83
C VAL A 192 9.80 -27.71 -7.05
N HIS A 193 10.20 -26.47 -7.36
CA HIS A 193 11.15 -26.18 -8.44
C HIS A 193 12.55 -26.74 -8.15
N TYR A 194 13.05 -26.64 -6.93
CA TYR A 194 14.34 -27.21 -6.55
C TYR A 194 14.33 -28.74 -6.55
N GLU A 195 13.23 -29.39 -6.12
CA GLU A 195 13.07 -30.84 -6.23
C GLU A 195 13.08 -31.31 -7.69
N ALA A 196 12.30 -30.66 -8.57
CA ALA A 196 12.30 -30.96 -10.00
C ALA A 196 13.68 -30.74 -10.66
N LEU A 197 14.41 -29.68 -10.30
CA LEU A 197 15.78 -29.45 -10.74
C LEU A 197 16.75 -30.54 -10.27
N LEU A 198 16.62 -30.99 -9.01
CA LEU A 198 17.44 -32.07 -8.45
C LEU A 198 17.17 -33.40 -9.15
N ASP A 199 15.93 -33.71 -9.51
CA ASP A 199 15.59 -34.94 -10.21
C ASP A 199 16.04 -34.92 -11.67
N LEU A 200 15.91 -33.79 -12.38
CA LEU A 200 16.51 -33.60 -13.70
C LEU A 200 18.04 -33.76 -13.66
N LEU A 201 18.71 -33.23 -12.63
CA LEU A 201 20.16 -33.42 -12.43
C LEU A 201 20.54 -34.89 -12.12
N LYS A 202 19.73 -35.62 -11.34
CA LYS A 202 19.93 -37.06 -11.10
C LYS A 202 19.78 -37.86 -12.41
N GLN A 203 18.80 -37.51 -13.25
CA GLN A 203 18.57 -38.17 -14.53
C GLN A 203 19.68 -37.86 -15.54
N ASP A 204 20.10 -36.60 -15.65
CA ASP A 204 21.22 -36.18 -16.50
C ASP A 204 22.54 -36.83 -16.06
N ARG A 205 22.76 -37.02 -14.75
CA ARG A 205 23.91 -37.80 -14.24
C ARG A 205 23.87 -39.25 -14.73
N ARG A 206 22.70 -39.89 -14.76
CA ARG A 206 22.56 -41.29 -15.23
C ARG A 206 22.84 -41.39 -16.73
N SER A 207 22.23 -40.54 -17.55
CA SER A 207 22.47 -40.55 -19.01
C SER A 207 23.92 -40.20 -19.37
N GLN A 208 24.56 -39.27 -18.65
CA GLN A 208 25.99 -39.01 -18.81
C GLN A 208 26.84 -40.24 -18.47
N CYS A 209 26.54 -40.98 -17.39
CA CYS A 209 27.23 -42.23 -17.08
C CYS A 209 27.03 -43.31 -18.14
N GLU A 210 25.82 -43.46 -18.68
CA GLU A 210 25.52 -44.41 -19.77
C GLU A 210 26.29 -44.07 -21.06
N VAL A 211 26.33 -42.78 -21.44
CA VAL A 211 27.09 -42.31 -22.61
C VAL A 211 28.59 -42.49 -22.42
N ILE A 212 29.13 -42.22 -21.22
CA ILE A 212 30.53 -42.46 -20.91
C ILE A 212 30.85 -43.97 -21.00
N LEU A 213 30.00 -44.83 -20.44
CA LEU A 213 30.17 -46.28 -20.52
C LEU A 213 30.19 -46.77 -21.98
N ALA A 214 29.20 -46.35 -22.78
CA ALA A 214 29.13 -46.70 -24.20
C ALA A 214 30.35 -46.18 -24.99
N ALA A 215 30.81 -44.96 -24.71
CA ALA A 215 32.01 -44.40 -25.31
C ALA A 215 33.29 -45.17 -24.91
N THR A 216 33.39 -45.65 -23.65
CA THR A 216 34.52 -46.48 -23.22
C THR A 216 34.52 -47.86 -23.88
N ILE A 217 33.35 -48.49 -24.06
CA ILE A 217 33.24 -49.79 -24.75
C ILE A 217 33.60 -49.63 -26.24
N MET A 218 33.07 -48.60 -26.92
CA MET A 218 33.43 -48.29 -28.31
C MET A 218 34.93 -47.96 -28.45
N GLY A 219 35.51 -47.27 -27.47
CA GLY A 219 36.95 -46.99 -27.43
C GLY A 219 37.80 -48.24 -27.25
N GLN A 220 37.37 -49.19 -26.41
CA GLN A 220 38.03 -50.49 -26.23
C GLN A 220 37.99 -51.31 -27.52
N LEU A 221 36.82 -51.47 -28.14
CA LEU A 221 36.66 -52.20 -29.40
C LEU A 221 37.51 -51.60 -30.54
N ALA A 222 37.56 -50.26 -30.65
CA ALA A 222 38.38 -49.59 -31.66
C ALA A 222 39.89 -49.77 -31.42
N VAL A 223 40.33 -49.91 -30.17
CA VAL A 223 41.73 -50.25 -29.84
C VAL A 223 42.02 -51.70 -30.19
N GLU A 224 41.12 -52.63 -29.84
CA GLU A 224 41.24 -54.05 -30.20
C GLU A 224 41.33 -54.24 -31.72
N GLU A 225 40.43 -53.63 -32.50
CA GLU A 225 40.48 -53.67 -33.98
C GLU A 225 41.79 -53.08 -34.53
N SER A 226 42.31 -52.01 -33.93
CA SER A 226 43.56 -51.37 -34.35
C SER A 226 44.77 -52.28 -34.09
N ASP A 227 44.83 -52.93 -32.93
CA ASP A 227 45.87 -53.91 -32.61
C ASP A 227 45.79 -55.15 -33.52
N ASP A 228 44.58 -55.59 -33.86
CA ASP A 228 44.31 -56.70 -34.78
C ASP A 228 44.78 -56.37 -36.21
N ILE A 229 44.52 -55.15 -36.68
CA ILE A 229 45.02 -54.63 -37.97
C ILE A 229 46.55 -54.52 -37.93
N ALA A 230 47.14 -53.99 -36.85
CA ALA A 230 48.59 -53.91 -36.69
C ALA A 230 49.25 -55.31 -36.69
N GLY A 231 48.60 -56.31 -36.09
CA GLY A 231 48.99 -57.72 -36.13
C GLY A 231 48.98 -58.28 -37.56
N LYS A 232 47.85 -58.11 -38.28
CA LYS A 232 47.70 -58.52 -39.69
C LYS A 232 48.73 -57.86 -40.60
N CYS A 233 48.98 -56.56 -40.44
CA CYS A 233 50.04 -55.85 -41.15
C CYS A 233 51.41 -56.46 -40.89
N LYS A 234 51.81 -56.70 -39.62
CA LYS A 234 53.09 -57.35 -39.27
C LYS A 234 53.23 -58.76 -39.86
N GLU A 235 52.13 -59.49 -40.06
CA GLU A 235 52.15 -60.81 -40.72
C GLU A 235 52.29 -60.68 -42.24
N ILE A 236 51.54 -59.77 -42.87
CA ILE A 236 51.64 -59.48 -44.31
C ILE A 236 53.05 -58.99 -44.66
N THR A 237 53.65 -58.08 -43.88
CA THR A 237 55.03 -57.63 -44.09
C THR A 237 56.02 -58.81 -44.06
N ARG A 238 55.86 -59.76 -43.13
CA ARG A 238 56.69 -60.97 -43.07
C ARG A 238 56.48 -61.89 -44.28
N LYS A 239 55.24 -62.10 -44.73
CA LYS A 239 54.93 -62.91 -45.93
C LYS A 239 55.48 -62.28 -47.20
N VAL A 240 55.29 -60.97 -47.38
CA VAL A 240 55.82 -60.21 -48.53
C VAL A 240 57.35 -60.22 -48.53
N TRP A 241 58.00 -60.04 -47.37
CA TRP A 241 59.46 -60.12 -47.25
C TRP A 241 60.00 -61.49 -47.67
N ASN A 242 59.41 -62.58 -47.16
CA ASN A 242 59.81 -63.94 -47.53
C ASN A 242 59.59 -64.20 -49.03
N ASN A 243 58.43 -63.84 -49.56
CA ASN A 243 58.11 -64.02 -50.98
C ASN A 243 59.01 -63.17 -51.89
N MET A 244 59.41 -61.97 -51.46
CA MET A 244 60.35 -61.12 -52.22
C MET A 244 61.74 -61.74 -52.23
N LYS A 245 62.19 -62.32 -51.11
CA LYS A 245 63.46 -63.06 -51.02
C LYS A 245 63.45 -64.38 -51.81
N GLU A 246 62.30 -65.05 -51.92
CA GLU A 246 62.10 -66.20 -52.80
C GLU A 246 62.12 -65.78 -54.27
N ARG A 247 61.41 -64.72 -54.65
CA ARG A 247 61.44 -64.15 -56.01
C ARG A 247 62.84 -63.70 -56.41
N GLU A 248 63.60 -63.10 -55.52
CA GLU A 248 64.99 -62.71 -55.74
C GLU A 248 65.87 -63.93 -56.07
N ARG A 249 65.74 -65.02 -55.30
CA ARG A 249 66.41 -66.31 -55.58
C ARG A 249 65.98 -66.90 -56.92
N SER A 250 64.67 -66.95 -57.20
CA SER A 250 64.15 -67.49 -58.47
C SER A 250 64.55 -66.64 -59.67
N LEU A 251 64.61 -65.31 -59.53
CA LEU A 251 65.09 -64.41 -60.57
C LEU A 251 66.60 -64.56 -60.78
N ALA A 252 67.39 -64.78 -59.74
CA ALA A 252 68.82 -65.09 -59.89
C ALA A 252 69.02 -66.43 -60.64
N PHE A 253 68.23 -67.46 -60.30
CA PHE A 253 68.24 -68.75 -61.00
C PHE A 253 67.82 -68.63 -62.47
N ILE A 254 66.69 -67.95 -62.74
CA ILE A 254 66.20 -67.72 -64.11
C ILE A 254 67.17 -66.85 -64.91
N ARG A 255 67.85 -65.86 -64.31
CA ARG A 255 68.89 -65.08 -64.99
C ARG A 255 70.05 -65.96 -65.43
N GLY A 256 70.53 -66.87 -64.57
CA GLY A 256 71.51 -67.88 -64.97
C GLY A 256 71.00 -68.75 -66.14
N GLN A 257 69.79 -69.29 -66.05
CA GLN A 257 69.20 -70.07 -67.14
C GLN A 257 68.98 -69.26 -68.43
N VAL A 258 68.71 -67.96 -68.33
CA VAL A 258 68.55 -67.07 -69.50
C VAL A 258 69.91 -66.70 -70.08
N GLU A 259 70.97 -66.57 -69.29
CA GLU A 259 72.34 -66.43 -69.79
C GLU A 259 72.77 -67.71 -70.53
N ASP A 260 72.50 -68.90 -69.95
CA ASP A 260 72.70 -70.20 -70.59
C ASP A 260 71.89 -70.34 -71.90
N LEU A 261 70.58 -70.09 -71.84
CA LEU A 261 69.69 -70.20 -73.00
C LEU A 261 69.91 -69.10 -74.04
N TRP A 262 70.39 -67.92 -73.66
CA TRP A 262 70.79 -66.88 -74.61
C TRP A 262 72.04 -67.32 -75.37
N SER A 263 73.04 -67.88 -74.69
CA SER A 263 74.22 -68.47 -75.34
C SER A 263 73.84 -69.60 -76.31
N TYR A 264 72.82 -70.40 -75.97
CA TYR A 264 72.31 -71.47 -76.81
C TYR A 264 71.44 -70.95 -77.98
N ALA A 265 70.51 -70.02 -77.74
CA ALA A 265 69.62 -69.47 -78.76
C ALA A 265 70.36 -68.61 -79.80
N GLN A 266 71.48 -68.00 -79.44
CA GLN A 266 72.40 -67.35 -80.37
C GLN A 266 72.92 -68.32 -81.45
N SER A 267 72.81 -69.63 -81.26
CA SER A 267 73.21 -70.66 -82.23
C SER A 267 72.10 -71.18 -83.17
N LEU A 268 70.82 -70.77 -83.04
CA LEU A 268 69.71 -71.64 -83.50
C LEU A 268 68.44 -71.02 -84.17
N ILE A 269 68.36 -69.72 -84.53
CA ILE A 269 67.08 -69.12 -84.99
C ILE A 269 66.85 -69.11 -86.52
N ARG A 270 65.73 -69.73 -86.96
CA ARG A 270 64.82 -69.30 -88.06
C ARG A 270 63.37 -69.85 -87.82
N THR A 271 62.37 -69.46 -88.63
CA THR A 271 60.98 -69.08 -88.19
C THR A 271 59.77 -69.91 -88.73
N GLU A 272 58.53 -69.55 -88.26
CA GLU A 272 57.13 -69.80 -88.84
C GLU A 272 56.35 -71.12 -88.47
N SER A 273 54.99 -71.28 -88.62
CA SER A 273 53.77 -70.56 -88.10
C SER A 273 52.40 -71.29 -88.41
N GLU A 274 51.25 -70.91 -87.79
CA GLU A 274 49.78 -71.12 -88.16
C GLU A 274 49.03 -72.51 -87.99
N THR A 275 47.69 -72.72 -88.25
CA THR A 275 46.39 -72.33 -87.57
C THR A 275 45.14 -73.28 -87.88
N MET A 276 43.93 -73.08 -87.24
CA MET A 276 42.49 -73.27 -87.71
C MET A 276 41.55 -74.54 -87.52
N PHE A 277 40.19 -74.26 -87.41
CA PHE A 277 38.93 -75.02 -87.80
C PHE A 277 37.79 -75.51 -86.81
N THR A 278 36.55 -75.73 -87.33
CA THR A 278 35.18 -75.75 -86.69
C THR A 278 34.15 -76.80 -87.26
N MET A 279 32.91 -76.99 -86.67
CA MET A 279 31.55 -77.24 -87.32
C MET A 279 30.51 -78.20 -86.59
N GLU A 280 29.18 -78.12 -86.90
CA GLU A 280 27.98 -78.79 -86.26
C GLU A 280 26.98 -79.56 -87.22
N VAL A 281 25.96 -80.32 -86.70
CA VAL A 281 24.88 -81.07 -87.45
C VAL A 281 23.48 -81.16 -86.74
N ARG A 282 22.35 -81.34 -87.48
CA ARG A 282 20.89 -81.39 -87.06
C ARG A 282 20.17 -82.78 -87.18
N ARG A 283 18.97 -82.98 -86.56
CA ARG A 283 17.81 -83.83 -87.05
C ARG A 283 16.45 -83.60 -86.31
N ALA A 284 15.34 -84.27 -86.70
CA ALA A 284 13.93 -83.80 -86.51
C ALA A 284 12.80 -84.87 -86.30
N SER A 285 11.53 -84.42 -86.16
CA SER A 285 10.19 -85.14 -86.14
C SER A 285 9.81 -85.89 -84.83
N ILE A 286 8.56 -86.27 -84.45
CA ILE A 286 7.19 -86.51 -85.04
C ILE A 286 6.06 -85.84 -84.17
N ALA A 287 4.74 -85.99 -84.45
CA ALA A 287 3.60 -85.45 -83.67
C ALA A 287 2.35 -86.39 -83.54
N SER A 288 1.55 -86.30 -82.45
CA SER A 288 0.10 -86.67 -82.43
C SER A 288 -0.67 -86.33 -81.11
N ASN A 289 -1.35 -85.17 -81.03
CA ASN A 289 -2.52 -84.95 -80.13
C ASN A 289 -3.34 -83.69 -80.55
N GLY A 290 -3.47 -83.46 -81.85
CA GLY A 290 -3.52 -82.14 -82.51
C GLY A 290 -4.63 -81.11 -82.24
N SER A 291 -5.52 -81.26 -81.25
CA SER A 291 -6.45 -80.18 -80.82
C SER A 291 -6.15 -79.72 -79.39
N LEU A 292 -6.06 -80.67 -78.46
CA LEU A 292 -5.53 -80.46 -77.12
C LEU A 292 -4.06 -80.06 -77.19
N GLU A 293 -3.25 -80.66 -78.07
CA GLU A 293 -1.92 -80.11 -78.41
C GLU A 293 -1.99 -78.74 -79.05
N LYS A 294 -3.02 -78.34 -79.81
CA LYS A 294 -3.06 -76.96 -80.35
C LYS A 294 -3.35 -75.95 -79.25
N GLN A 295 -4.24 -76.28 -78.32
CA GLN A 295 -4.50 -75.46 -77.15
C GLN A 295 -3.29 -75.44 -76.20
N ILE A 296 -2.72 -76.60 -75.88
CA ILE A 296 -1.50 -76.74 -75.08
C ILE A 296 -0.32 -76.03 -75.77
N LYS A 297 -0.02 -76.25 -77.06
CA LYS A 297 1.03 -75.53 -77.80
C LYS A 297 0.75 -74.03 -77.94
N SER A 298 -0.52 -73.60 -77.90
CA SER A 298 -0.85 -72.17 -77.83
C SER A 298 -0.60 -71.57 -76.44
N LEU A 299 -0.89 -72.33 -75.37
CA LEU A 299 -0.60 -71.94 -73.98
C LEU A 299 0.89 -72.01 -73.66
N GLU A 300 1.58 -73.10 -74.03
CA GLU A 300 3.03 -73.24 -74.05
C GLU A 300 3.66 -72.13 -74.89
N GLY A 301 3.15 -71.85 -76.09
CA GLY A 301 3.62 -70.75 -76.93
C GLY A 301 3.39 -69.35 -76.33
N VAL A 302 2.42 -69.19 -75.42
CA VAL A 302 2.25 -67.98 -74.61
C VAL A 302 3.20 -68.00 -73.41
N PHE A 303 3.36 -69.13 -72.72
CA PHE A 303 4.25 -69.29 -71.58
C PHE A 303 5.73 -69.20 -71.98
N ASP A 304 6.14 -69.69 -73.14
CA ASP A 304 7.49 -69.53 -73.71
C ASP A 304 7.72 -68.07 -74.10
N LYS A 305 6.76 -67.37 -74.73
CA LYS A 305 6.87 -65.91 -74.94
C LYS A 305 7.00 -65.13 -73.63
N VAL A 306 6.27 -65.52 -72.58
CA VAL A 306 6.38 -64.92 -71.23
C VAL A 306 7.71 -65.27 -70.56
N LYS A 307 8.22 -66.50 -70.76
CA LYS A 307 9.51 -66.99 -70.24
C LYS A 307 10.71 -66.34 -70.94
N GLU A 308 10.64 -66.14 -72.26
CA GLU A 308 11.63 -65.41 -73.05
C GLU A 308 11.63 -63.92 -72.68
N SER A 309 10.46 -63.27 -72.64
CA SER A 309 10.36 -61.84 -72.29
C SER A 309 10.73 -61.52 -70.84
N LEU A 310 10.57 -62.48 -69.91
CA LEU A 310 11.02 -62.34 -68.51
C LEU A 310 12.39 -62.99 -68.23
N LEU A 311 13.05 -63.54 -69.25
CA LEU A 311 14.38 -64.19 -69.18
C LEU A 311 14.47 -65.25 -68.07
N VAL A 312 13.50 -66.18 -68.05
CA VAL A 312 13.33 -67.20 -67.00
C VAL A 312 13.79 -68.57 -67.52
N ARG A 313 14.50 -69.37 -66.70
CA ARG A 313 15.00 -70.68 -67.14
C ARG A 313 13.96 -71.79 -67.06
N SER A 314 12.99 -71.71 -66.15
CA SER A 314 11.94 -72.73 -65.98
C SER A 314 10.56 -72.16 -65.63
N TYR A 315 9.49 -72.86 -66.00
CA TYR A 315 8.11 -72.45 -65.68
C TYR A 315 7.84 -72.37 -64.16
N ARG A 316 8.57 -73.12 -63.34
CA ARG A 316 8.45 -73.07 -61.88
C ARG A 316 9.04 -71.78 -61.31
N GLU A 317 10.12 -71.28 -61.90
CA GLU A 317 10.74 -70.00 -61.57
C GLU A 317 9.85 -68.80 -62.00
N LEU A 318 9.13 -68.93 -63.12
CA LEU A 318 8.14 -67.93 -63.55
C LEU A 318 7.04 -67.75 -62.49
N LEU A 319 6.51 -68.86 -61.98
CA LEU A 319 5.46 -68.86 -60.96
C LEU A 319 5.96 -68.25 -59.64
N SER A 320 7.17 -68.59 -59.19
CA SER A 320 7.75 -67.97 -57.99
C SER A 320 8.00 -66.47 -58.15
N ARG A 321 8.47 -66.00 -59.31
CA ARG A 321 8.65 -64.56 -59.58
C ARG A 321 7.31 -63.81 -59.60
N LEU A 322 6.24 -64.40 -60.14
CA LEU A 322 4.90 -63.81 -60.12
C LEU A 322 4.32 -63.74 -58.71
N GLU A 323 4.54 -64.76 -57.87
CA GLU A 323 4.20 -64.70 -56.45
C GLU A 323 4.99 -63.63 -55.69
N GLU A 324 6.30 -63.50 -55.95
CA GLU A 324 7.13 -62.46 -55.37
C GLU A 324 6.69 -61.07 -55.83
N GLN A 325 6.35 -60.87 -57.10
CA GLN A 325 5.76 -59.63 -57.60
C GLN A 325 4.43 -59.31 -56.93
N MET A 326 3.55 -60.31 -56.68
CA MET A 326 2.33 -60.08 -55.89
C MET A 326 2.66 -59.70 -54.44
N LYS A 327 3.61 -60.37 -53.77
CA LYS A 327 4.06 -60.04 -52.41
C LYS A 327 4.72 -58.66 -52.33
N GLN A 328 5.42 -58.22 -53.36
CA GLN A 328 5.97 -56.86 -53.48
C GLN A 328 4.86 -55.83 -53.70
N ARG A 329 3.91 -56.11 -54.60
CA ARG A 329 2.77 -55.24 -54.88
C ARG A 329 1.89 -55.02 -53.66
N THR A 330 1.61 -56.06 -52.86
CA THR A 330 0.84 -55.92 -51.61
C THR A 330 1.59 -55.09 -50.56
N ARG A 331 2.89 -55.33 -50.37
CA ARG A 331 3.74 -54.49 -49.50
C ARG A 331 3.76 -53.02 -49.92
N LEU A 332 3.89 -52.73 -51.22
CA LEU A 332 3.87 -51.37 -51.75
C LEU A 332 2.49 -50.71 -51.59
N LEU A 333 1.39 -51.45 -51.76
CA LEU A 333 0.03 -50.97 -51.46
C LEU A 333 -0.17 -50.66 -49.98
N GLU A 334 0.33 -51.50 -49.07
CA GLU A 334 0.32 -51.21 -47.63
C GLU A 334 1.12 -49.95 -47.30
N GLN A 335 2.33 -49.80 -47.85
CA GLN A 335 3.17 -48.62 -47.63
C GLN A 335 2.49 -47.36 -48.18
N PHE A 336 1.90 -47.42 -49.38
CA PHE A 336 1.11 -46.32 -49.93
C PHE A 336 -0.06 -45.94 -49.01
N ASN A 337 -0.82 -46.93 -48.51
CA ASN A 337 -1.93 -46.69 -47.59
C ASN A 337 -1.48 -46.10 -46.24
N ARG A 338 -0.28 -46.44 -45.74
CA ARG A 338 0.31 -45.81 -44.55
C ARG A 338 0.66 -44.35 -44.84
N ASN A 339 1.36 -44.07 -45.94
CA ASN A 339 1.72 -42.71 -46.36
C ASN A 339 0.49 -41.81 -46.58
N VAL A 340 -0.61 -42.34 -47.13
CA VAL A 340 -1.88 -41.61 -47.27
C VAL A 340 -2.48 -41.26 -45.91
N LYS A 341 -2.53 -42.22 -44.97
CA LYS A 341 -2.99 -41.97 -43.60
C LYS A 341 -2.13 -40.94 -42.86
N GLU A 342 -0.80 -41.01 -43.01
CA GLU A 342 0.13 -40.04 -42.44
C GLU A 342 -0.11 -38.63 -43.01
N ARG A 343 -0.20 -38.49 -44.34
CA ARG A 343 -0.55 -37.24 -45.02
C ARG A 343 -1.87 -36.67 -44.51
N ASP A 344 -2.89 -37.50 -44.37
CA ASP A 344 -4.21 -37.07 -43.93
C ASP A 344 -4.19 -36.65 -42.45
N SER A 345 -3.43 -37.34 -41.59
CA SER A 345 -3.24 -36.94 -40.20
C SER A 345 -2.49 -35.61 -40.05
N LEU A 346 -1.47 -35.36 -40.88
CA LEU A 346 -0.76 -34.08 -40.95
C LEU A 346 -1.67 -32.95 -41.48
N SER A 347 -2.56 -33.26 -42.42
CA SER A 347 -3.57 -32.32 -42.93
C SER A 347 -4.56 -31.92 -41.82
N SER A 348 -5.05 -32.88 -41.04
CA SER A 348 -5.91 -32.61 -39.88
C SER A 348 -5.20 -31.77 -38.82
N GLN A 349 -3.96 -32.12 -38.44
CA GLN A 349 -3.16 -31.33 -37.48
C GLN A 349 -2.91 -29.90 -37.98
N LYS A 350 -2.65 -29.72 -39.28
CA LYS A 350 -2.52 -28.38 -39.87
C LYS A 350 -3.82 -27.58 -39.76
N ASN A 351 -4.97 -28.20 -40.00
CA ASN A 351 -6.26 -27.52 -39.92
C ASN A 351 -6.60 -27.12 -38.48
N GLU A 352 -6.32 -27.99 -37.50
CA GLU A 352 -6.45 -27.70 -36.06
C GLU A 352 -5.53 -26.56 -35.61
N ALA A 353 -4.26 -26.57 -36.06
CA ALA A 353 -3.32 -25.47 -35.81
C ALA A 353 -3.79 -24.14 -36.40
N LEU A 354 -4.43 -24.16 -37.59
CA LEU A 354 -5.00 -22.97 -38.22
C LEU A 354 -6.23 -22.45 -37.47
N SER A 355 -7.15 -23.31 -37.01
CA SER A 355 -8.30 -22.86 -36.19
C SER A 355 -7.82 -22.23 -34.88
N THR A 356 -6.88 -22.87 -34.17
CA THR A 356 -6.33 -22.30 -32.93
C THR A 356 -5.60 -20.97 -33.17
N LEU A 357 -4.94 -20.79 -34.32
CA LEU A 357 -4.32 -19.52 -34.68
C LEU A 357 -5.39 -18.42 -34.86
N THR A 358 -6.47 -18.69 -35.59
CA THR A 358 -7.55 -17.70 -35.80
C THR A 358 -8.25 -17.32 -34.48
N GLU A 359 -8.45 -18.28 -33.57
CA GLU A 359 -9.00 -18.00 -32.22
C GLU A 359 -8.06 -17.10 -31.40
N ILE A 360 -6.75 -17.33 -31.47
CA ILE A 360 -5.73 -16.49 -30.82
C ILE A 360 -5.70 -15.08 -31.43
N GLU A 361 -5.78 -14.95 -32.76
CA GLU A 361 -5.82 -13.64 -33.43
C GLU A 361 -7.07 -12.83 -33.01
N HIS A 362 -8.25 -13.46 -33.00
CA HIS A 362 -9.49 -12.79 -32.57
C HIS A 362 -9.48 -12.40 -31.09
N THR A 363 -8.97 -13.24 -30.20
CA THR A 363 -8.87 -12.92 -28.76
C THR A 363 -7.85 -11.82 -28.46
N ILE A 364 -6.71 -11.79 -29.18
CA ILE A 364 -5.74 -10.69 -29.09
C ILE A 364 -6.36 -9.37 -29.55
N VAL A 365 -7.10 -9.36 -30.66
CA VAL A 365 -7.75 -8.14 -31.17
C VAL A 365 -8.80 -7.62 -30.18
N ALA A 366 -9.64 -8.49 -29.61
CA ALA A 366 -10.64 -8.10 -28.61
C ALA A 366 -9.98 -7.46 -27.36
N GLY A 367 -9.01 -8.14 -26.75
CA GLY A 367 -8.32 -7.63 -25.56
C GLY A 367 -7.53 -6.34 -25.80
N VAL A 368 -7.04 -6.11 -27.02
CA VAL A 368 -6.36 -4.86 -27.39
C VAL A 368 -7.34 -3.69 -27.50
N GLU A 369 -8.57 -3.89 -28.01
CA GLU A 369 -9.58 -2.83 -28.03
C GLU A 369 -10.16 -2.53 -26.64
N GLU A 370 -10.44 -3.56 -25.82
CA GLU A 370 -10.84 -3.40 -24.41
C GLU A 370 -9.80 -2.57 -23.64
N TYR A 371 -8.52 -2.93 -23.76
CA TYR A 371 -7.41 -2.17 -23.16
C TYR A 371 -7.32 -0.72 -23.68
N LYS A 372 -7.60 -0.47 -24.97
CA LYS A 372 -7.66 0.90 -25.52
C LYS A 372 -8.83 1.69 -24.93
N THR A 373 -9.99 1.07 -24.71
CA THR A 373 -11.13 1.73 -24.08
C THR A 373 -10.86 2.05 -22.61
N ASP A 374 -10.34 1.11 -21.83
CA ASP A 374 -9.98 1.32 -20.43
C ASP A 374 -8.89 2.38 -20.26
N LYS A 375 -7.91 2.41 -21.17
CA LYS A 375 -6.89 3.45 -21.19
C LYS A 375 -7.50 4.85 -21.43
N ARG A 376 -8.53 4.98 -22.27
CA ARG A 376 -9.21 6.27 -22.50
C ARG A 376 -10.02 6.70 -21.27
N THR A 377 -10.83 5.81 -20.70
CA THR A 377 -11.64 6.13 -19.51
C THR A 377 -10.77 6.50 -18.30
N LEU A 378 -9.65 5.80 -18.08
CA LEU A 378 -8.68 6.15 -17.04
C LEU A 378 -8.03 7.52 -17.27
N LEU A 379 -7.70 7.87 -18.51
CA LEU A 379 -7.15 9.19 -18.83
C LEU A 379 -8.17 10.32 -18.58
N GLU A 380 -9.44 10.11 -18.93
CA GLU A 380 -10.53 11.06 -18.64
C GLU A 380 -10.74 11.25 -17.13
N GLN A 381 -10.73 10.15 -16.35
CA GLN A 381 -10.79 10.21 -14.89
C GLN A 381 -9.60 10.98 -14.30
N ILE A 382 -8.38 10.80 -14.82
CA ILE A 382 -7.19 11.55 -14.40
C ILE A 382 -7.36 13.06 -14.69
N VAL A 383 -7.92 13.43 -15.85
CA VAL A 383 -8.19 14.83 -16.20
C VAL A 383 -9.22 15.44 -15.24
N MET A 384 -10.34 14.77 -14.98
CA MET A 384 -11.35 15.24 -14.02
C MET A 384 -10.77 15.41 -12.60
N GLN A 385 -9.96 14.46 -12.12
CA GLN A 385 -9.34 14.57 -10.80
C GLN A 385 -8.34 15.73 -10.72
N LYS A 386 -7.60 16.03 -11.81
CA LYS A 386 -6.73 17.21 -11.88
C LYS A 386 -7.53 18.52 -11.83
N GLN A 387 -8.69 18.59 -12.48
CA GLN A 387 -9.59 19.75 -12.42
C GLN A 387 -10.11 19.98 -10.99
N ARG A 388 -10.63 18.94 -10.32
CA ARG A 388 -11.05 19.02 -8.91
C ARG A 388 -9.93 19.48 -7.97
N GLN A 389 -8.69 19.01 -8.20
CA GLN A 389 -7.53 19.50 -7.43
C GLN A 389 -7.24 20.99 -7.66
N LEU A 390 -7.44 21.50 -8.88
CA LEU A 390 -7.29 22.92 -9.19
C LEU A 390 -8.36 23.75 -8.48
N GLU A 391 -9.63 23.32 -8.56
CA GLU A 391 -10.77 23.94 -7.89
C GLU A 391 -10.57 24.01 -6.38
N HIS A 392 -10.17 22.90 -5.73
CA HIS A 392 -9.88 22.90 -4.30
C HIS A 392 -8.68 23.78 -3.91
N LYS A 393 -7.66 23.92 -4.78
CA LYS A 393 -6.57 24.88 -4.56
C LYS A 393 -7.07 26.32 -4.65
N ASN A 394 -7.93 26.63 -5.61
CA ASN A 394 -8.53 27.95 -5.77
C ASN A 394 -9.46 28.30 -4.60
N LEU A 395 -10.34 27.38 -4.18
CA LEU A 395 -11.17 27.53 -2.98
C LEU A 395 -10.33 27.74 -1.70
N ARG A 396 -9.17 27.09 -1.58
CA ARG A 396 -8.25 27.32 -0.47
C ARG A 396 -7.61 28.72 -0.52
N LYS A 397 -7.30 29.26 -1.71
CA LYS A 397 -6.81 30.64 -1.85
C LYS A 397 -7.88 31.65 -1.41
N VAL A 398 -9.09 31.58 -1.99
CA VAL A 398 -10.22 32.47 -1.66
C VAL A 398 -10.57 32.44 -0.17
N ARG A 399 -10.58 31.25 0.46
CA ARG A 399 -10.77 31.14 1.92
C ARG A 399 -9.59 31.67 2.73
N GLY A 400 -8.37 31.59 2.19
CA GLY A 400 -7.18 32.17 2.81
C GLY A 400 -7.20 33.70 2.79
N GLU A 401 -7.58 34.28 1.65
CA GLU A 401 -7.79 35.73 1.45
C GLU A 401 -8.85 36.25 2.43
N LEU A 402 -10.05 35.64 2.45
CA LEU A 402 -11.12 36.01 3.39
C LEU A 402 -10.68 35.94 4.88
N LEU A 403 -9.86 34.96 5.26
CA LEU A 403 -9.33 34.85 6.62
C LEU A 403 -8.26 35.92 6.92
N MET A 404 -7.51 36.39 5.92
CA MET A 404 -6.63 37.54 6.06
C MET A 404 -7.44 38.84 6.23
N ASP A 405 -8.51 39.02 5.45
CA ASP A 405 -9.38 40.20 5.54
C ASP A 405 -10.09 40.29 6.91
N ILE A 406 -10.68 39.18 7.39
CA ILE A 406 -11.29 39.10 8.73
C ILE A 406 -10.25 39.44 9.81
N ARG A 407 -9.02 38.95 9.67
CA ARG A 407 -7.93 39.23 10.62
C ARG A 407 -7.51 40.70 10.57
N ALA A 408 -7.38 41.29 9.38
CA ALA A 408 -7.04 42.70 9.22
C ALA A 408 -8.14 43.60 9.82
N ALA A 409 -9.42 43.27 9.59
CA ALA A 409 -10.55 43.96 10.20
C ALA A 409 -10.52 43.86 11.74
N LEU A 410 -10.25 42.69 12.32
CA LEU A 410 -10.10 42.53 13.76
C LEU A 410 -8.91 43.31 14.32
N GLN A 411 -7.76 43.35 13.63
CA GLN A 411 -6.60 44.15 14.04
C GLN A 411 -6.92 45.66 14.00
N ASN A 412 -7.64 46.13 12.97
CA ASN A 412 -8.13 47.50 12.88
C ASN A 412 -9.10 47.83 14.03
N MET A 413 -10.02 46.92 14.38
CA MET A 413 -10.89 47.08 15.55
C MET A 413 -10.10 47.16 16.87
N VAL A 414 -9.08 46.30 17.08
CA VAL A 414 -8.22 46.40 18.27
C VAL A 414 -7.48 47.74 18.33
N ALA A 415 -7.00 48.25 17.19
CA ALA A 415 -6.32 49.54 17.08
C ALA A 415 -7.25 50.73 17.43
N MET A 416 -8.48 50.74 16.91
CA MET A 416 -9.51 51.73 17.27
C MET A 416 -9.85 51.69 18.77
N LEU A 417 -9.74 50.52 19.40
CA LEU A 417 -10.07 50.29 20.82
C LEU A 417 -8.86 50.47 21.77
N VAL A 418 -7.74 51.03 21.32
CA VAL A 418 -6.53 51.24 22.16
C VAL A 418 -6.80 52.15 23.37
N CYS A 419 -7.70 53.11 23.26
CA CYS A 419 -8.01 54.06 24.34
C CYS A 419 -8.85 53.47 25.50
N VAL A 420 -9.37 52.25 25.36
CA VAL A 420 -10.27 51.62 26.34
C VAL A 420 -9.46 51.01 27.50
N ARG A 421 -9.13 51.82 28.51
CA ARG A 421 -8.40 51.39 29.71
C ARG A 421 -9.31 50.79 30.80
N ARG A 422 -8.71 49.90 31.59
CA ARG A 422 -9.36 49.07 32.63
C ARG A 422 -9.87 49.91 33.81
N GLY A 423 -11.19 50.13 33.89
CA GLY A 423 -11.82 50.82 35.02
C GLY A 423 -11.92 49.98 36.30
N THR A 424 -10.94 50.05 37.19
CA THR A 424 -11.12 49.61 38.59
C THR A 424 -11.75 50.72 39.43
N ILE A 425 -13.08 50.74 39.49
CA ILE A 425 -13.84 51.64 40.36
C ILE A 425 -13.63 51.19 41.83
N ARG A 426 -12.75 51.89 42.56
CA ARG A 426 -12.65 51.79 44.02
C ARG A 426 -13.45 52.92 44.65
N THR A 427 -14.48 52.58 45.41
CA THR A 427 -15.25 53.54 46.22
C THR A 427 -14.42 54.06 47.41
N PRO A 428 -14.46 55.36 47.74
CA PRO A 428 -13.60 55.93 48.77
C PRO A 428 -14.14 55.69 50.19
N LYS A 429 -13.32 55.11 51.07
CA LYS A 429 -13.57 55.08 52.51
C LYS A 429 -12.90 56.26 53.20
N LYS A 430 -13.68 57.02 53.98
CA LYS A 430 -13.23 58.09 54.86
C LYS A 430 -12.05 57.63 55.74
N GLN A 431 -11.00 58.44 55.80
CA GLN A 431 -10.06 58.46 56.92
C GLN A 431 -9.92 59.89 57.45
N THR A 432 -9.79 59.99 58.77
CA THR A 432 -9.81 61.24 59.56
C THR A 432 -8.41 61.74 59.88
N ASP A 433 -8.32 63.05 60.08
CA ASP A 433 -7.15 63.87 60.42
C ASP A 433 -5.97 63.24 61.18
N LYS A 434 -4.75 63.59 60.71
CA LYS A 434 -3.65 64.06 61.59
C LYS A 434 -2.60 64.88 60.81
N ARG A 435 -2.79 66.21 60.89
CA ARG A 435 -1.91 67.40 60.76
C ARG A 435 -0.58 67.39 59.93
N PRO A 436 -0.18 68.57 59.39
CA PRO A 436 0.81 68.68 58.31
C PRO A 436 2.20 69.16 58.76
N THR A 437 3.19 68.97 57.89
CA THR A 437 4.42 69.78 57.84
C THR A 437 4.78 70.13 56.40
N LYS A 438 4.77 71.44 56.14
CA LYS A 438 5.59 72.25 55.22
C LYS A 438 7.01 71.72 54.99
N ASP A 439 7.74 72.04 53.91
CA ASP A 439 7.51 72.84 52.69
C ASP A 439 8.43 72.26 51.60
N GLY A 440 8.15 72.49 50.31
CA GLY A 440 9.09 72.15 49.22
C GLY A 440 8.41 71.87 47.88
N LYS A 441 8.29 72.89 47.04
CA LYS A 441 7.99 72.73 45.61
C LYS A 441 9.27 72.35 44.87
N ASP A 442 9.17 71.40 43.94
CA ASP A 442 9.52 71.71 42.56
C ASP A 442 8.71 70.81 41.60
N ASP A 443 7.96 71.44 40.71
CA ASP A 443 7.04 70.79 39.78
C ASP A 443 7.76 70.49 38.45
N THR A 444 8.51 69.37 38.38
CA THR A 444 9.08 68.87 37.10
C THR A 444 9.31 67.36 37.16
N GLU A 445 8.36 66.56 36.64
CA GLU A 445 8.57 65.23 35.99
C GLU A 445 7.26 64.42 35.71
N GLU A 446 6.07 64.85 36.15
CA GLU A 446 4.81 64.07 35.96
C GLU A 446 3.96 64.42 34.71
N LEU A 447 4.58 64.55 33.52
CA LEU A 447 3.84 64.80 32.26
C LEU A 447 4.12 63.82 31.11
N GLU A 448 5.00 62.82 31.30
CA GLU A 448 5.48 61.94 30.22
C GLU A 448 4.95 60.49 30.28
N ALA A 449 3.87 60.24 31.02
CA ALA A 449 3.41 58.87 31.37
C ALA A 449 2.04 58.43 30.82
N VAL A 450 1.54 59.00 29.71
CA VAL A 450 0.30 58.52 29.04
C VAL A 450 0.40 58.40 27.51
N LEU A 451 1.52 57.89 26.99
CA LEU A 451 1.50 57.25 25.67
C LEU A 451 0.95 55.82 25.81
N PRO A 452 -0.07 55.41 25.03
CA PRO A 452 -0.56 54.05 25.05
C PRO A 452 0.48 53.13 24.38
N ILE A 453 1.23 52.39 25.20
CA ILE A 453 2.09 51.30 24.73
C ILE A 453 1.23 50.36 23.89
N MET A 454 1.57 50.19 22.61
CA MET A 454 0.88 49.24 21.75
C MET A 454 0.98 47.83 22.35
N GLU A 455 -0.16 47.27 22.76
CA GLU A 455 -0.23 45.86 23.11
C GLU A 455 0.28 45.04 21.92
N LYS A 456 1.11 44.03 22.20
CA LYS A 456 1.74 43.20 21.16
C LYS A 456 0.66 42.68 20.21
N ILE A 457 0.79 42.99 18.92
CA ILE A 457 -0.21 42.65 17.91
C ILE A 457 -0.37 41.13 17.86
N GLU A 458 -1.46 40.64 18.45
CA GLU A 458 -1.77 39.21 18.49
C GLU A 458 -1.97 38.70 17.06
N THR A 459 -1.40 37.52 16.78
CA THR A 459 -1.38 36.92 15.44
C THR A 459 -2.41 35.81 15.26
N GLU A 460 -3.22 35.51 16.28
CA GLU A 460 -4.29 34.52 16.22
C GLU A 460 -5.65 35.22 16.15
N GLY A 461 -6.45 34.87 15.13
CA GLY A 461 -7.75 35.52 14.88
C GLY A 461 -8.76 35.35 16.03
N LEU A 462 -8.71 34.22 16.74
CA LEU A 462 -9.56 33.97 17.91
C LEU A 462 -9.12 34.77 19.14
N ALA A 463 -7.80 34.95 19.34
CA ALA A 463 -7.27 35.83 20.38
C ALA A 463 -7.70 37.28 20.12
N LEU A 464 -7.48 37.77 18.90
CA LEU A 464 -7.93 39.09 18.45
C LEU A 464 -9.43 39.29 18.66
N LEU A 465 -10.27 38.34 18.25
CA LEU A 465 -11.73 38.40 18.45
C LEU A 465 -12.10 38.49 19.94
N SER A 466 -11.44 37.71 20.80
CA SER A 466 -11.66 37.77 22.25
C SER A 466 -11.22 39.12 22.85
N THR A 467 -10.13 39.69 22.33
CA THR A 467 -9.59 40.99 22.74
C THR A 467 -10.49 42.14 22.29
N VAL A 468 -11.04 42.09 21.07
CA VAL A 468 -12.08 43.03 20.58
C VAL A 468 -13.34 42.91 21.43
N SER A 469 -13.92 41.71 21.55
CA SER A 469 -15.16 41.46 22.31
C SER A 469 -15.06 41.97 23.75
N ARG A 470 -13.91 41.73 24.42
CA ARG A 470 -13.64 42.23 25.78
C ARG A 470 -13.53 43.76 25.85
N LYS A 471 -12.88 44.42 24.87
CA LYS A 471 -12.75 45.89 24.85
C LYS A 471 -14.07 46.57 24.49
N VAL A 472 -14.85 46.00 23.56
CA VAL A 472 -16.22 46.44 23.23
C VAL A 472 -17.13 46.28 24.44
N GLY A 473 -17.10 45.14 25.14
CA GLY A 473 -17.85 44.94 26.38
C GLY A 473 -17.48 45.92 27.50
N ALA A 474 -16.20 46.32 27.59
CA ALA A 474 -15.75 47.36 28.51
C ALA A 474 -16.28 48.76 28.12
N LEU A 475 -16.36 49.09 26.82
CA LEU A 475 -17.02 50.33 26.36
C LEU A 475 -18.51 50.33 26.70
N PHE A 476 -19.24 49.25 26.41
CA PHE A 476 -20.65 49.10 26.78
C PHE A 476 -20.87 49.27 28.30
N GLY A 477 -19.98 48.70 29.13
CA GLY A 477 -20.02 48.86 30.58
C GLY A 477 -19.56 50.23 31.11
N MET A 478 -18.90 51.06 30.28
CA MET A 478 -18.56 52.45 30.61
C MET A 478 -19.63 53.44 30.15
N SER A 479 -20.38 53.10 29.10
CA SER A 479 -21.53 53.87 28.65
C SER A 479 -22.76 53.51 29.49
N ASN A 480 -23.02 54.30 30.53
CA ASN A 480 -24.32 54.30 31.23
C ASN A 480 -25.41 54.91 30.33
N PHE A 481 -25.69 54.30 29.18
CA PHE A 481 -26.90 54.56 28.42
C PHE A 481 -28.04 53.75 29.04
N GLU A 482 -28.94 54.42 29.75
CA GLU A 482 -30.28 53.91 29.93
C GLU A 482 -30.95 53.88 28.55
N PHE A 483 -31.25 52.68 28.07
CA PHE A 483 -32.01 52.50 26.84
C PHE A 483 -33.50 52.71 27.15
N ASP A 484 -34.07 53.80 26.63
CA ASP A 484 -35.53 53.88 26.43
C ASP A 484 -35.94 52.72 25.50
N GLU A 485 -37.08 52.06 25.76
CA GLU A 485 -37.57 50.94 24.94
C GLU A 485 -37.62 51.32 23.44
N ASP A 486 -38.10 52.53 23.13
CA ASP A 486 -38.13 53.07 21.76
C ASP A 486 -36.75 53.16 21.07
N ARG A 487 -35.65 53.29 21.82
CA ARG A 487 -34.29 53.33 21.24
C ARG A 487 -33.73 51.93 21.04
N ASP A 488 -34.07 51.01 21.94
CA ASP A 488 -33.66 49.62 21.86
C ASP A 488 -34.37 48.91 20.69
N ASP A 489 -35.66 49.22 20.46
CA ASP A 489 -36.40 48.72 19.30
C ASP A 489 -35.92 49.37 17.99
N ARG A 490 -35.63 50.69 17.97
CA ARG A 490 -34.95 51.30 16.81
C ARG A 490 -33.56 50.71 16.54
N ALA A 491 -32.82 50.28 17.57
CA ALA A 491 -31.54 49.60 17.39
C ALA A 491 -31.72 48.17 16.85
N LYS A 492 -32.76 47.44 17.29
CA LYS A 492 -33.15 46.14 16.72
C LYS A 492 -33.55 46.28 15.24
N ASP A 493 -34.36 47.28 14.90
CA ASP A 493 -34.79 47.55 13.52
C ASP A 493 -33.61 47.92 12.63
N LEU A 494 -32.69 48.77 13.09
CA LEU A 494 -31.45 49.10 12.37
C LEU A 494 -30.56 47.87 12.18
N TYR A 495 -30.45 47.00 13.19
CA TYR A 495 -29.68 45.76 13.09
C TYR A 495 -30.34 44.75 12.14
N GLN A 496 -31.66 44.58 12.22
CA GLN A 496 -32.41 43.72 11.29
C GLN A 496 -32.32 44.23 9.86
N THR A 497 -32.42 45.55 9.66
CA THR A 497 -32.24 46.20 8.35
C THR A 497 -30.81 45.99 7.84
N TYR A 498 -29.79 46.17 8.67
CA TYR A 498 -28.40 45.90 8.27
C TYR A 498 -28.17 44.41 7.91
N VAL A 499 -28.75 43.48 8.68
CA VAL A 499 -28.63 42.04 8.43
C VAL A 499 -29.42 41.62 7.18
N SER A 500 -30.58 42.22 6.90
CA SER A 500 -31.32 41.96 5.66
C SER A 500 -30.59 42.54 4.45
N ASP A 501 -30.02 43.74 4.54
CA ASP A 501 -29.19 44.37 3.49
C ASP A 501 -27.87 43.62 3.24
N TYR A 502 -27.25 43.08 4.29
CA TYR A 502 -26.05 42.24 4.15
C TYR A 502 -26.40 40.89 3.48
N ASN A 503 -27.48 40.25 3.91
CA ASN A 503 -27.92 38.97 3.35
C ASN A 503 -28.50 39.11 1.93
N SER A 504 -29.12 40.25 1.59
CA SER A 504 -29.54 40.56 0.22
C SER A 504 -28.31 40.72 -0.67
N ARG A 505 -27.32 41.56 -0.30
CA ARG A 505 -26.05 41.72 -1.05
C ARG A 505 -25.22 40.44 -1.16
N LEU A 506 -25.36 39.51 -0.20
CA LEU A 506 -24.68 38.21 -0.26
C LEU A 506 -25.34 37.24 -1.26
N LYS A 507 -26.67 37.31 -1.42
CA LYS A 507 -27.45 36.49 -2.38
C LYS A 507 -27.46 37.11 -3.79
N TYR A 508 -27.67 38.41 -3.84
CA TYR A 508 -27.67 39.28 -5.01
C TYR A 508 -26.39 40.12 -4.92
N LYS A 509 -25.28 39.59 -5.44
CA LYS A 509 -24.06 40.39 -5.67
C LYS A 509 -24.40 41.60 -6.53
N ASP A 510 -23.59 42.66 -6.48
CA ASP A 510 -23.72 43.96 -7.19
C ASP A 510 -23.94 43.87 -8.73
N GLU A 511 -25.06 43.29 -9.15
CA GLU A 511 -25.76 43.57 -10.39
C GLU A 511 -26.83 44.60 -10.04
N GLY A 512 -26.92 45.65 -10.87
CA GLY A 512 -27.44 46.95 -10.45
C GLY A 512 -28.85 46.92 -9.85
N VAL A 513 -29.09 47.82 -8.90
CA VAL A 513 -30.40 48.14 -8.35
C VAL A 513 -31.41 48.35 -9.48
N GLU A 514 -32.30 47.39 -9.71
CA GLU A 514 -33.49 47.65 -10.51
C GLU A 514 -34.38 48.64 -9.74
N PRO A 515 -34.75 49.79 -10.35
CA PRO A 515 -35.57 50.76 -9.68
C PRO A 515 -36.99 50.21 -9.47
N THR A 516 -37.52 50.44 -8.27
CA THR A 516 -38.88 50.09 -7.86
C THR A 516 -39.93 50.50 -8.91
N GLY A 517 -40.58 49.54 -9.59
CA GLY A 517 -41.53 49.93 -10.63
C GLY A 517 -42.17 48.87 -11.52
N LEU A 518 -42.78 47.81 -10.96
CA LEU A 518 -44.16 47.38 -11.28
C LEU A 518 -44.55 46.13 -10.48
N ILE A 519 -45.77 46.10 -9.95
CA ILE A 519 -46.43 44.84 -9.55
C ILE A 519 -46.98 44.23 -10.84
N VAL A 520 -46.20 43.34 -11.46
CA VAL A 520 -46.74 42.37 -12.42
C VAL A 520 -46.99 41.09 -11.62
N GLU A 521 -48.27 40.79 -11.39
CA GLU A 521 -48.68 39.48 -10.88
C GLU A 521 -48.11 38.41 -11.80
N HIS A 522 -47.13 37.66 -11.29
CA HIS A 522 -46.60 36.51 -12.02
C HIS A 522 -47.65 35.41 -11.91
N GLU A 523 -48.56 35.35 -12.88
CA GLU A 523 -49.32 34.13 -13.17
C GLU A 523 -48.31 32.99 -13.28
N ALA A 524 -48.39 32.05 -12.34
CA ALA A 524 -47.52 30.88 -12.35
C ALA A 524 -47.90 30.01 -13.55
N ILE A 525 -47.23 30.20 -14.68
CA ILE A 525 -47.38 29.37 -15.87
C ILE A 525 -47.00 27.95 -15.46
N ASP A 526 -48.00 27.09 -15.32
CA ASP A 526 -47.82 25.71 -14.94
C ASP A 526 -46.95 24.99 -15.98
N SER A 527 -45.78 24.53 -15.54
CA SER A 527 -44.81 23.82 -16.36
C SER A 527 -45.30 22.46 -16.87
N SER A 528 -46.47 22.00 -16.41
CA SER A 528 -47.18 20.85 -16.96
C SER A 528 -47.78 21.12 -18.37
N ILE A 529 -48.04 22.39 -18.71
CA ILE A 529 -48.69 22.77 -19.97
C ILE A 529 -47.63 22.98 -21.06
N LEU A 530 -47.56 22.04 -22.01
CA LEU A 530 -46.66 22.11 -23.16
C LEU A 530 -46.83 23.42 -23.94
N THR A 531 -45.73 24.14 -24.18
CA THR A 531 -45.80 25.39 -24.92
C THR A 531 -46.13 25.14 -26.39
N ARG A 532 -46.62 26.17 -27.09
CA ARG A 532 -46.88 26.11 -28.55
C ARG A 532 -45.63 25.72 -29.35
N ALA A 533 -44.43 26.01 -28.84
CA ALA A 533 -43.17 25.60 -29.44
C ALA A 533 -42.95 24.08 -29.28
N ASP A 534 -43.16 23.53 -28.08
CA ASP A 534 -43.03 22.10 -27.79
C ASP A 534 -44.04 21.26 -28.59
N ILE A 535 -45.28 21.74 -28.70
CA ILE A 535 -46.33 21.10 -29.51
C ILE A 535 -45.92 21.07 -30.99
N LYS A 536 -45.39 22.17 -31.54
CA LYS A 536 -44.85 22.19 -32.91
C LYS A 536 -43.64 21.28 -33.09
N PHE A 537 -42.75 21.22 -32.11
CA PHE A 537 -41.57 20.34 -32.15
C PHE A 537 -41.96 18.86 -32.15
N ARG A 538 -42.87 18.43 -31.26
CA ARG A 538 -43.40 17.06 -31.22
C ARG A 538 -44.19 16.71 -32.48
N SER A 539 -45.01 17.62 -33.00
CA SER A 539 -45.73 17.42 -34.26
C SER A 539 -44.78 17.26 -35.45
N ARG A 540 -43.70 18.05 -35.50
CA ARG A 540 -42.63 17.89 -36.50
C ARG A 540 -41.91 16.54 -36.37
N GLN A 541 -41.55 16.10 -35.16
CA GLN A 541 -40.95 14.78 -34.94
C GLN A 541 -41.89 13.63 -35.36
N ALA A 542 -43.20 13.76 -35.12
CA ALA A 542 -44.17 12.75 -35.56
C ALA A 542 -44.25 12.68 -37.10
N VAL A 543 -44.27 13.81 -37.80
CA VAL A 543 -44.23 13.84 -39.27
C VAL A 543 -42.90 13.29 -39.80
N GLU A 544 -41.77 13.67 -39.23
CA GLU A 544 -40.45 13.14 -39.61
C GLU A 544 -40.29 11.64 -39.32
N ALA A 545 -41.04 11.08 -38.36
CA ALA A 545 -41.09 9.64 -38.09
C ALA A 545 -41.97 8.90 -39.12
N TYR A 546 -43.13 9.45 -39.49
CA TYR A 546 -43.98 8.88 -40.54
C TYR A 546 -43.32 8.90 -41.92
N VAL A 547 -42.63 9.99 -42.28
CA VAL A 547 -41.88 10.12 -43.55
C VAL A 547 -40.65 9.19 -43.63
N ARG A 548 -40.29 8.49 -42.54
CA ARG A 548 -39.24 7.45 -42.54
C ARG A 548 -39.80 6.02 -42.55
N LEU A 549 -41.12 5.86 -42.62
CA LEU A 549 -41.83 4.58 -42.68
C LEU A 549 -42.47 4.32 -44.06
N GLU A 550 -42.45 5.31 -44.95
CA GLU A 550 -42.54 5.16 -46.41
C GLU A 550 -41.12 5.09 -47.01
#